data_AF-A0A812Y2B1-F1
#
_entry.id   AF-A0A812Y2B1-F1
#
_cell.length_a   1.000
_cell.length_b   1.000
_cell.length_c   1.000
_cell.angle_alpha   90.00
_cell.angle_beta   90.00
_cell.angle_gamma   90.00
#
_symmetry.space_group_name_H-M   'P 1'
#
loop_
_entity.id
_entity.type
_entity.pdbx_description
1 polymer ?
#
loop_
_entity_poly.entity_id
_entity_poly.type
_entity_poly.pdbx_seq_one_letter_code
_entity_poly.pdbx_strand_id
1 'polypeptide(L)'
;MAKQHLRRLQGHVETNSDPAEAPAQSRSRGSVGHPTLCAKPCIQFARGLGCRKGRACGNCHWPHQRVQPDKRQREFSRTLGKEEFFGLLAVLAREKALEDGLEDVGFLLAVLEVQAGLTPPAAPAKQKVRLLCNLRKVIQSMSFSEMIRMAAGRCGDVCKARLLQELTAVRELRRP
;
A
#
# COMPACT_ATOMS: atom_id res chain seq x y z
N MET A 1 -50.45 41.12 20.45
CA MET A 1 -51.76 40.50 20.23
C MET A 1 -51.54 39.08 19.74
N ALA A 2 -51.85 38.12 20.61
CA ALA A 2 -51.61 36.68 20.46
C ALA A 2 -52.71 36.00 19.62
N LYS A 3 -52.32 34.98 18.84
CA LYS A 3 -53.17 33.88 18.34
C LYS A 3 -52.23 32.64 18.26
N GLN A 4 -52.24 31.66 19.16
CA GLN A 4 -53.24 30.57 19.37
C GLN A 4 -53.68 29.91 18.05
N HIS A 5 -53.76 28.59 17.85
CA HIS A 5 -53.47 27.39 18.64
C HIS A 5 -53.64 26.17 17.69
N LEU A 6 -52.79 25.14 17.85
CA LEU A 6 -53.06 23.68 17.79
C LEU A 6 -53.85 23.04 16.62
N ARG A 7 -53.23 22.04 15.97
CA ARG A 7 -53.42 20.56 16.15
C ARG A 7 -53.46 19.73 14.83
N ARG A 8 -52.95 18.49 14.96
CA ARG A 8 -53.17 17.24 14.15
C ARG A 8 -52.29 17.04 12.91
N LEU A 9 -51.63 15.90 12.63
CA LEU A 9 -51.44 14.56 13.21
C LEU A 9 -50.12 14.04 12.61
N GLN A 10 -49.13 13.63 13.42
CA GLN A 10 -48.77 12.21 13.64
C GLN A 10 -48.76 11.33 12.38
N GLY A 11 -47.58 11.22 11.78
CA GLY A 11 -47.13 10.14 10.89
C GLY A 11 -45.65 9.90 11.14
N HIS A 12 -45.32 9.43 12.35
CA HIS A 12 -43.97 9.01 12.71
C HIS A 12 -43.75 7.63 12.07
N VAL A 13 -43.16 7.60 10.87
CA VAL A 13 -42.51 6.39 10.38
C VAL A 13 -41.12 6.39 10.98
N GLU A 14 -40.96 5.57 12.01
CA GLU A 14 -39.69 5.25 12.63
C GLU A 14 -38.75 4.68 11.57
N THR A 15 -37.75 5.46 11.18
CA THR A 15 -36.61 4.95 10.42
C THR A 15 -35.68 4.26 11.41
N ASN A 16 -35.99 3.00 11.72
CA ASN A 16 -35.01 2.07 12.28
C ASN A 16 -33.87 1.95 11.27
N SER A 17 -32.83 2.78 11.50
CA SER A 17 -31.59 2.73 10.77
C SER A 17 -30.74 1.65 11.43
N ASP A 18 -31.02 0.40 11.08
CA ASP A 18 -30.07 -0.67 11.30
C ASP A 18 -28.74 -0.30 10.61
N PRO A 19 -27.59 -0.37 11.30
CA PRO A 19 -26.31 -0.12 10.65
C PRO A 19 -26.10 -1.22 9.60
N ALA A 20 -26.29 -0.82 8.35
CA ALA A 20 -26.11 -1.63 7.16
C ALA A 20 -24.83 -2.48 7.29
N GLU A 21 -25.06 -3.77 7.48
CA GLU A 21 -24.04 -4.81 7.41
C GLU A 21 -23.49 -4.77 5.98
N ALA A 22 -22.34 -4.10 5.79
CA ALA A 22 -21.71 -3.96 4.50
C ALA A 22 -21.57 -5.36 3.88
N PRO A 23 -22.07 -5.59 2.65
CA PRO A 23 -22.25 -6.93 2.13
C PRO A 23 -20.95 -7.71 2.17
N ALA A 24 -21.03 -8.97 2.57
CA ALA A 24 -19.96 -9.95 2.80
C ALA A 24 -19.00 -10.23 1.60
N GLN A 25 -19.07 -9.41 0.55
CA GLN A 25 -18.16 -9.30 -0.60
C GLN A 25 -16.95 -8.37 -0.34
N SER A 26 -16.92 -7.73 0.84
CA SER A 26 -15.98 -6.67 1.23
C SER A 26 -14.53 -7.11 1.46
N ARG A 27 -14.26 -8.38 1.80
CA ARG A 27 -12.90 -8.86 2.14
C ARG A 27 -12.47 -10.03 1.25
N SER A 28 -11.49 -9.78 0.39
CA SER A 28 -10.86 -10.82 -0.44
C SER A 28 -9.62 -11.42 0.24
N ARG A 29 -9.12 -12.55 -0.27
CA ARG A 29 -7.81 -13.10 0.13
C ARG A 29 -6.70 -12.05 -0.03
N GLY A 30 -6.76 -11.24 -1.08
CA GLY A 30 -5.81 -10.15 -1.30
C GLY A 30 -5.91 -8.99 -0.29
N SER A 31 -6.99 -8.90 0.49
CA SER A 31 -7.16 -7.87 1.53
C SER A 31 -6.42 -8.19 2.84
N VAL A 32 -5.83 -9.38 2.99
CA VAL A 32 -5.07 -9.75 4.20
C VAL A 32 -3.86 -8.82 4.37
N GLY A 33 -3.73 -8.23 5.56
CA GLY A 33 -2.67 -7.28 5.88
C GLY A 33 -2.92 -5.84 5.41
N HIS A 34 -4.12 -5.46 4.98
CA HIS A 34 -4.43 -4.04 4.67
C HIS A 34 -4.28 -3.17 5.94
N PRO A 35 -3.73 -1.94 5.85
CA PRO A 35 -3.31 -1.21 4.64
C PRO A 35 -1.86 -1.49 4.19
N THR A 36 -1.04 -2.06 5.06
CA THR A 36 0.42 -2.08 4.92
C THR A 36 0.93 -3.20 4.01
N LEU A 37 0.39 -4.40 4.21
CA LEU A 37 0.88 -5.63 3.61
C LEU A 37 -0.04 -6.16 2.53
N CYS A 38 -1.25 -5.64 2.32
CA CYS A 38 -2.21 -6.24 1.39
C CYS A 38 -1.71 -6.35 -0.06
N ALA A 39 -2.42 -7.17 -0.83
CA ALA A 39 -2.17 -7.27 -2.25
C ALA A 39 -2.49 -5.95 -2.97
N LYS A 40 -2.10 -5.85 -4.25
CA LYS A 40 -2.46 -4.70 -5.08
C LYS A 40 -3.99 -4.52 -5.13
N PRO A 41 -4.49 -3.29 -5.35
CA PRO A 41 -5.93 -3.03 -5.43
C PRO A 41 -6.60 -3.83 -6.55
N CYS A 42 -7.78 -4.38 -6.29
CA CYS A 42 -8.60 -5.05 -7.28
C CYS A 42 -9.24 -4.01 -8.20
N ILE A 43 -8.90 -4.04 -9.49
CA ILE A 43 -9.37 -3.06 -10.48
C ILE A 43 -10.91 -3.11 -10.62
N GLN A 44 -11.50 -4.30 -10.59
CA GLN A 44 -12.96 -4.47 -10.72
C GLN A 44 -13.69 -3.88 -9.51
N PHE A 45 -13.19 -4.18 -8.30
CA PHE A 45 -13.76 -3.65 -7.07
C PHE A 45 -13.56 -2.12 -6.98
N ALA A 46 -12.37 -1.63 -7.29
CA ALA A 46 -12.05 -0.20 -7.27
C ALA A 46 -12.86 0.62 -8.30
N ARG A 47 -13.44 -0.01 -9.31
CA ARG A 47 -14.34 0.62 -10.29
C ARG A 47 -15.83 0.47 -9.95
N GLY A 48 -16.17 -0.22 -8.86
CA GLY A 48 -17.57 -0.50 -8.50
C GLY A 48 -18.27 -1.54 -9.40
N LEU A 49 -17.52 -2.29 -10.22
CA LEU A 49 -18.08 -3.24 -11.19
C LEU A 49 -18.41 -4.62 -10.61
N GLY A 50 -18.14 -4.83 -9.32
CA GLY A 50 -18.22 -6.14 -8.66
C GLY A 50 -17.08 -7.08 -9.08
N CYS A 51 -16.43 -7.73 -8.11
CA CYS A 51 -15.37 -8.69 -8.43
C CYS A 51 -15.94 -10.09 -8.62
N ARG A 52 -15.84 -10.64 -9.84
CA ARG A 52 -16.27 -12.03 -10.15
C ARG A 52 -15.60 -13.11 -9.30
N LYS A 53 -14.40 -12.85 -8.78
CA LYS A 53 -13.65 -13.79 -7.93
C LYS A 53 -14.08 -13.74 -6.46
N GLY A 54 -14.90 -12.76 -6.07
CA GLY A 54 -15.38 -12.60 -4.69
C GLY A 54 -14.25 -12.71 -3.66
N ARG A 55 -14.49 -13.54 -2.64
CA ARG A 55 -13.52 -13.80 -1.55
C ARG A 55 -12.22 -14.44 -2.05
N ALA A 56 -12.25 -15.23 -3.12
CA ALA A 56 -11.06 -15.88 -3.68
C ALA A 56 -10.16 -14.91 -4.48
N CYS A 57 -10.54 -13.64 -4.66
CA CYS A 57 -9.72 -12.66 -5.35
C CYS A 57 -8.37 -12.46 -4.63
N GLY A 58 -7.27 -12.63 -5.36
CA GLY A 58 -5.91 -12.38 -4.85
C GLY A 58 -5.53 -10.90 -4.77
N ASN A 59 -6.43 -9.97 -5.12
CA ASN A 59 -6.21 -8.52 -5.05
C ASN A 59 -7.07 -7.90 -3.95
N CYS A 60 -6.60 -6.82 -3.34
CA CYS A 60 -7.28 -6.17 -2.22
C CYS A 60 -8.60 -5.53 -2.66
N HIS A 61 -9.65 -5.73 -1.87
CA HIS A 61 -10.97 -5.11 -2.05
C HIS A 61 -11.18 -3.87 -1.15
N TRP A 62 -10.17 -3.42 -0.41
CA TRP A 62 -10.30 -2.17 0.33
C TRP A 62 -10.05 -0.95 -0.57
N PRO A 63 -10.60 0.23 -0.22
CA PRO A 63 -10.20 1.48 -0.85
C PRO A 63 -8.69 1.71 -0.69
N HIS A 64 -8.06 2.21 -1.75
CA HIS A 64 -6.64 2.52 -1.76
C HIS A 64 -6.43 3.92 -2.32
N GLN A 65 -5.67 4.74 -1.58
CA GLN A 65 -5.16 5.99 -2.11
C GLN A 65 -4.08 5.68 -3.15
N ARG A 66 -4.25 6.18 -4.37
CA ARG A 66 -3.22 6.00 -5.41
C ARG A 66 -2.07 6.97 -5.16
N VAL A 67 -1.05 6.48 -4.48
CA VAL A 67 0.25 7.14 -4.43
C VAL A 67 1.08 6.58 -5.59
N GLN A 68 1.30 7.38 -6.63
CA GLN A 68 2.15 6.99 -7.75
C GLN A 68 3.21 8.05 -8.01
N PRO A 69 4.48 7.66 -8.25
CA PRO A 69 5.49 8.61 -8.66
C PRO A 69 5.07 9.22 -10.00
N ASP A 70 5.23 10.52 -10.16
CA ASP A 70 4.95 11.23 -11.40
C ASP A 70 5.92 10.79 -12.52
N LYS A 71 5.72 11.30 -13.74
CA LYS A 71 6.57 10.94 -14.89
C LYS A 71 8.05 11.21 -14.61
N ARG A 72 8.38 12.36 -14.03
CA ARG A 72 9.75 12.80 -13.75
C ARG A 72 10.38 11.95 -12.64
N GLN A 73 9.63 11.60 -11.61
CA GLN A 73 10.07 10.74 -10.52
C GLN A 73 10.31 9.30 -10.99
N ARG A 74 9.45 8.77 -11.88
CA ARG A 74 9.65 7.45 -12.50
C ARG A 74 10.88 7.41 -13.40
N GLU A 75 11.10 8.46 -14.17
CA GLU A 75 12.28 8.58 -15.02
C GLU A 75 13.55 8.70 -14.18
N PHE A 76 13.53 9.56 -13.16
CA PHE A 76 14.62 9.70 -12.22
C PHE A 76 14.92 8.40 -11.47
N SER A 77 13.89 7.67 -11.01
CA SER A 77 14.11 6.39 -10.33
C SER A 77 14.77 5.38 -11.25
N ARG A 78 14.46 5.38 -12.56
CA ARG A 78 15.14 4.53 -13.55
C ARG A 78 16.60 4.93 -13.77
N THR A 79 16.93 6.21 -13.69
CA THR A 79 18.32 6.69 -13.81
C THR A 79 19.17 6.42 -12.56
N LEU A 80 18.56 6.20 -11.40
CA LEU A 80 19.29 5.80 -10.20
C LEU A 80 19.95 4.44 -10.42
N GLY A 81 21.21 4.36 -10.00
CA GLY A 81 21.93 3.09 -9.92
C GLY A 81 21.14 2.09 -9.08
N LYS A 82 21.32 0.79 -9.39
CA LYS A 82 20.62 -0.28 -8.70
C LYS A 82 20.86 -0.19 -7.18
N GLU A 83 22.13 -0.15 -6.78
CA GLU A 83 22.57 -0.02 -5.38
C GLU A 83 21.93 1.18 -4.67
N GLU A 84 22.03 2.38 -5.27
CA GLU A 84 21.45 3.61 -4.70
C GLU A 84 19.94 3.50 -4.49
N PHE A 85 19.23 2.88 -5.43
CA PHE A 85 17.79 2.69 -5.35
C PHE A 85 17.40 1.69 -4.26
N PHE A 86 18.11 0.56 -4.17
CA PHE A 86 17.87 -0.42 -3.10
C PHE A 86 18.25 0.13 -1.73
N GLY A 87 19.31 0.92 -1.62
CA GLY A 87 19.68 1.61 -0.38
C GLY A 87 18.60 2.59 0.08
N LEU A 88 18.06 3.40 -0.83
CA LEU A 88 16.92 4.26 -0.55
C LEU A 88 15.71 3.44 -0.09
N LEU A 89 15.35 2.37 -0.81
CA LEU A 89 14.22 1.52 -0.42
C LEU A 89 14.44 0.80 0.91
N ALA A 90 15.65 0.34 1.21
CA ALA A 90 15.94 -0.36 2.46
C ALA A 90 15.70 0.54 3.67
N VAL A 91 16.21 1.78 3.63
CA VAL A 91 15.99 2.78 4.69
C VAL A 91 14.50 3.07 4.86
N LEU A 92 13.79 3.34 3.76
CA LEU A 92 12.37 3.71 3.82
C LEU A 92 11.47 2.54 4.22
N ALA A 93 11.76 1.32 3.74
CA ALA A 93 11.01 0.13 4.10
C ALA A 93 11.23 -0.22 5.58
N ARG A 94 12.43 0.01 6.12
CA ARG A 94 12.72 -0.15 7.54
C ARG A 94 11.96 0.86 8.40
N GLU A 95 12.02 2.15 8.05
CA GLU A 95 11.23 3.20 8.69
C GLU A 95 9.73 2.80 8.69
N LYS A 96 9.24 2.37 7.53
CA LYS A 96 7.83 1.98 7.37
C LYS A 96 7.43 0.73 8.15
N ALA A 97 8.31 -0.26 8.21
CA ALA A 97 8.08 -1.48 9.00
C ALA A 97 7.98 -1.14 10.50
N LEU A 98 8.81 -0.23 11.01
CA LEU A 98 8.72 0.22 12.40
C LEU A 98 7.44 1.00 12.66
N GLU A 99 7.08 1.95 11.78
CA GLU A 99 5.84 2.72 11.88
C GLU A 99 4.59 1.83 11.92
N ASP A 100 4.57 0.77 11.12
CA ASP A 100 3.42 -0.11 10.95
C ASP A 100 3.47 -1.36 11.86
N GLY A 101 4.46 -1.48 12.75
CA GLY A 101 4.60 -2.61 13.69
C GLY A 101 4.85 -3.96 13.00
N LEU A 102 5.69 -3.97 11.97
CA LEU A 102 6.07 -5.17 11.22
C LEU A 102 7.38 -5.76 11.74
N GLU A 103 7.30 -6.82 12.53
CA GLU A 103 8.47 -7.50 13.09
C GLU A 103 8.97 -8.66 12.21
N ASP A 104 8.06 -9.30 11.47
CA ASP A 104 8.26 -10.50 10.66
C ASP A 104 8.82 -10.22 9.25
N VAL A 105 9.26 -8.99 8.98
CA VAL A 105 9.76 -8.56 7.66
C VAL A 105 11.29 -8.51 7.56
N GLY A 106 12.00 -9.02 8.57
CA GLY A 106 13.47 -8.99 8.62
C GLY A 106 14.15 -9.54 7.37
N PHE A 107 13.65 -10.66 6.82
CA PHE A 107 14.18 -11.25 5.59
C PHE A 107 14.02 -10.31 4.38
N LEU A 108 12.87 -9.66 4.24
CA LEU A 108 12.61 -8.73 3.14
C LEU A 108 13.57 -7.53 3.21
N LEU A 109 13.78 -6.99 4.41
CA LEU A 109 14.73 -5.90 4.64
C LEU A 109 16.16 -6.34 4.31
N ALA A 110 16.58 -7.52 4.78
CA ALA A 110 17.91 -8.07 4.49
C ALA A 110 18.16 -8.22 2.98
N VAL A 111 17.16 -8.68 2.20
CA VAL A 111 17.30 -8.76 0.74
C VAL A 111 17.52 -7.38 0.12
N LEU A 112 16.81 -6.34 0.57
CA LEU A 112 17.03 -4.98 0.07
C LEU A 112 18.44 -4.48 0.39
N GLU A 113 18.93 -4.74 1.60
CA GLU A 113 20.28 -4.34 2.03
C GLU A 113 21.38 -5.04 1.25
N VAL A 114 21.24 -6.35 1.01
CA VAL A 114 22.16 -7.10 0.16
C VAL A 114 22.18 -6.56 -1.27
N GLN A 115 21.03 -6.15 -1.81
CA GLN A 115 20.96 -5.52 -3.15
C GLN A 115 21.46 -4.07 -3.17
N ALA A 116 21.45 -3.37 -2.03
CA ALA A 116 22.00 -2.04 -1.90
C ALA A 116 23.54 -2.05 -1.96
N GLY A 117 24.16 -3.18 -1.62
CA GLY A 117 25.62 -3.28 -1.50
C GLY A 117 26.14 -2.58 -0.25
N LEU A 118 27.43 -2.74 0.02
CA LEU A 118 28.11 -2.07 1.13
C LEU A 118 28.62 -0.67 0.75
N THR A 119 28.41 -0.26 -0.50
CA THR A 119 29.04 0.92 -1.08
C THR A 119 28.32 2.20 -0.61
N PRO A 120 28.98 3.07 0.17
CA PRO A 120 28.38 4.36 0.50
C PRO A 120 28.23 5.17 -0.80
N PRO A 121 27.06 5.77 -1.06
CA PRO A 121 26.85 6.53 -2.27
C PRO A 121 27.77 7.76 -2.28
N ALA A 122 28.46 7.98 -3.40
CA ALA A 122 29.21 9.21 -3.63
C ALA A 122 28.30 10.43 -3.49
N ALA A 123 28.83 11.54 -2.97
CA ALA A 123 28.05 12.75 -2.69
C ALA A 123 27.28 13.22 -3.95
N PRO A 124 25.94 13.30 -3.90
CA PRO A 124 25.13 13.62 -5.08
C PRO A 124 25.16 15.10 -5.42
N ALA A 125 25.05 15.44 -6.72
CA ALA A 125 24.87 16.82 -7.19
C ALA A 125 23.55 17.44 -6.67
N LYS A 126 23.50 18.78 -6.51
CA LYS A 126 22.35 19.52 -5.96
C LYS A 126 20.99 19.19 -6.62
N GLN A 127 20.95 19.04 -7.95
CA GLN A 127 19.72 18.67 -8.66
C GLN A 127 19.26 17.24 -8.33
N LYS A 128 20.22 16.31 -8.22
CA LYS A 128 20.00 14.92 -7.79
C LYS A 128 19.43 14.90 -6.36
N VAL A 129 19.92 15.75 -5.46
CA VAL A 129 19.38 15.89 -4.09
C VAL A 129 17.90 16.24 -4.09
N ARG A 130 17.47 17.28 -4.82
CA ARG A 130 16.04 17.68 -4.85
C ARG A 130 15.14 16.57 -5.39
N LEU A 131 15.57 15.88 -6.44
CA LEU A 131 14.82 14.76 -7.02
C LEU A 131 14.75 13.56 -6.06
N LEU A 132 15.85 13.26 -5.36
CA LEU A 132 15.86 12.26 -4.29
C LEU A 132 14.90 12.61 -3.17
N CYS A 133 14.88 13.86 -2.69
CA CYS A 133 13.93 14.30 -1.66
C CYS A 133 12.47 14.15 -2.11
N ASN A 134 12.16 14.52 -3.36
CA ASN A 134 10.80 14.38 -3.88
C ASN A 134 10.40 12.91 -4.05
N LEU A 135 11.29 12.07 -4.57
CA LEU A 135 11.06 10.64 -4.71
C LEU A 135 10.87 9.98 -3.33
N ARG A 136 11.72 10.34 -2.36
CA ARG A 136 11.64 9.86 -0.96
C ARG A 136 10.24 10.11 -0.38
N LYS A 137 9.72 11.33 -0.49
CA LYS A 137 8.39 11.70 0.02
C LYS A 137 7.27 10.86 -0.60
N VAL A 138 7.35 10.59 -1.90
CA VAL A 138 6.34 9.75 -2.56
C VAL A 138 6.46 8.30 -2.11
N ILE A 139 7.68 7.75 -2.02
CA ILE A 139 7.86 6.37 -1.57
C ILE A 139 7.40 6.23 -0.12
N GLN A 140 7.70 7.17 0.77
CA GLN A 140 7.25 7.17 2.17
C GLN A 140 5.73 7.18 2.34
N SER A 141 4.98 7.70 1.36
CA SER A 141 3.51 7.65 1.40
C SER A 141 2.92 6.35 0.84
N MET A 142 3.75 5.43 0.36
CA MET A 142 3.32 4.10 -0.06
C MET A 142 3.24 3.12 1.11
N SER A 143 2.44 2.06 0.91
CA SER A 143 2.45 0.90 1.82
C SER A 143 3.77 0.13 1.72
N PHE A 144 4.15 -0.56 2.79
CA PHE A 144 5.32 -1.46 2.79
C PHE A 144 5.26 -2.44 1.62
N SER A 145 4.08 -3.02 1.35
CA SER A 145 3.92 -3.94 0.22
C SER A 145 4.19 -3.30 -1.15
N GLU A 146 3.90 -2.01 -1.34
CA GLU A 146 4.18 -1.32 -2.59
C GLU A 146 5.67 -1.06 -2.75
N MET A 147 6.37 -0.71 -1.66
CA MET A 147 7.83 -0.58 -1.66
C MET A 147 8.51 -1.89 -2.09
N ILE A 148 8.09 -3.04 -1.53
CA ILE A 148 8.64 -4.35 -1.90
C ILE A 148 8.32 -4.72 -3.34
N ARG A 149 7.12 -4.42 -3.84
CA ARG A 149 6.79 -4.63 -5.27
C ARG A 149 7.61 -3.74 -6.19
N MET A 150 7.89 -2.51 -5.78
CA MET A 150 8.75 -1.60 -6.53
C MET A 150 10.18 -2.13 -6.60
N ALA A 151 10.70 -2.66 -5.49
CA ALA A 151 11.99 -3.35 -5.44
C ALA A 151 12.03 -4.56 -6.40
N ALA A 152 11.01 -5.43 -6.31
CA ALA A 152 10.88 -6.62 -7.14
C ALA A 152 10.81 -6.31 -8.65
N GLY A 153 10.34 -5.11 -9.03
CA GLY A 153 10.34 -4.64 -10.41
C GLY A 153 11.72 -4.29 -10.97
N ARG A 154 12.74 -4.13 -10.11
CA ARG A 154 14.15 -3.87 -10.50
C ARG A 154 15.10 -5.02 -10.15
N CYS A 155 14.57 -6.12 -9.62
CA CYS A 155 15.32 -7.35 -9.36
C CYS A 155 15.36 -8.25 -10.61
N GLY A 156 16.40 -9.10 -10.70
CA GLY A 156 16.36 -10.26 -11.59
C GLY A 156 15.35 -11.31 -11.12
N ASP A 157 15.00 -12.26 -11.98
CA ASP A 157 13.86 -13.16 -11.78
C ASP A 157 13.89 -13.96 -10.46
N VAL A 158 15.06 -14.49 -10.08
CA VAL A 158 15.22 -15.27 -8.84
C VAL A 158 14.96 -14.40 -7.60
N CYS A 159 15.59 -13.23 -7.53
CA CYS A 159 15.45 -12.31 -6.41
C CYS A 159 14.02 -11.75 -6.33
N LYS A 160 13.42 -11.43 -7.48
CA LYS A 160 12.02 -11.01 -7.60
C LYS A 160 11.07 -12.08 -7.08
N ALA A 161 11.24 -13.34 -7.50
CA ALA A 161 10.40 -14.45 -7.05
C ALA A 161 10.49 -14.61 -5.52
N ARG A 162 11.71 -14.56 -4.97
CA ARG A 162 11.92 -14.68 -3.53
C ARG A 162 11.26 -13.54 -2.74
N LEU A 163 11.44 -12.28 -3.14
CA LEU A 163 10.79 -11.13 -2.49
C LEU A 163 9.26 -11.28 -2.47
N LEU A 164 8.66 -11.70 -3.58
CA LEU A 164 7.21 -11.85 -3.67
C LEU A 164 6.68 -13.05 -2.88
N GLN A 165 7.44 -14.15 -2.82
CA GLN A 165 7.13 -15.31 -1.99
C GLN A 165 7.13 -14.94 -0.51
N GLU A 166 8.18 -14.28 -0.04
CA GLU A 166 8.32 -13.88 1.37
C GLU A 166 7.26 -12.85 1.78
N LEU A 167 6.99 -11.88 0.92
CA LEU A 167 5.87 -10.95 1.13
C LEU A 167 4.52 -11.67 1.20
N THR A 168 4.36 -12.80 0.53
CA THR A 168 3.15 -13.62 0.62
C THR A 168 3.14 -14.42 1.92
N ALA A 169 4.27 -14.98 2.34
CA ALA A 169 4.39 -15.69 3.62
C ALA A 169 4.04 -14.77 4.81
N VAL A 170 4.62 -13.56 4.85
CA VAL A 170 4.31 -12.53 5.87
C VAL A 170 2.82 -12.19 5.91
N ARG A 171 2.12 -12.17 4.77
CA ARG A 171 0.66 -11.97 4.76
C ARG A 171 -0.08 -13.15 5.38
N GLU A 172 0.28 -14.38 5.03
CA GLU A 172 -0.42 -15.56 5.51
C GLU A 172 -0.24 -15.75 7.02
N LEU A 173 0.89 -15.34 7.61
CA LEU A 173 1.09 -15.30 9.07
C LEU A 173 0.09 -14.39 9.79
N ARG A 174 -0.45 -13.38 9.09
CA ARG A 174 -1.40 -12.38 9.62
C ARG A 174 -2.84 -12.68 9.21
N ARG A 175 -3.09 -13.88 8.70
CA ARG A 175 -4.43 -14.32 8.36
C ARG A 175 -5.15 -14.73 9.66
N PRO A 176 -6.34 -14.16 9.94
CA PRO A 176 -7.13 -14.55 11.12
C PRO A 176 -7.68 -15.97 10.99
#